data_AF-A0A957SLU7-F1
#
_entry.id   AF-A0A957SLU7-F1
#
_cell.length_a   1.000
_cell.length_b   1.000
_cell.length_c   1.000
_cell.angle_alpha   90.00
_cell.angle_beta   90.00
_cell.angle_gamma   90.00
#
_symmetry.space_group_name_H-M   'P 1'
#
loop_
_entity.id
_entity.type
_entity.pdbx_description
1 polymer ?
#
loop_
_entity_poly.entity_id
_entity_poly.type
_entity_poly.pdbx_seq_one_letter_code
_entity_poly.pdbx_strand_id
1 'polypeptide(L)'
;MILNREADANVCKIDHLSDDIAWDGFVASHAAAHILQTSGWGAFKSRFGWECDRVAVWDTAGAFQAGSLLLLRRLLDVKAAALTMAYAPKGPLVNWDDADQVQRVLAEMARVSRIHGASVLKIEPDLPDTSAHRARLWRHGLRPSAQTIQPRSTILLDISGDDDQILQAMKSKWRYNIRLAGRKEVTVRQGARGDMAEF
;
A
#
# COMPACT_ATOMS: atom_id res chain seq x y z
N MET A 1 18.37 19.52 -9.62
CA MET A 1 19.10 18.47 -10.35
C MET A 1 18.22 18.08 -11.53
N ILE A 2 18.73 18.20 -12.74
CA ILE A 2 17.93 18.16 -13.98
C ILE A 2 17.55 16.71 -14.28
N LEU A 3 16.25 16.41 -14.31
CA LEU A 3 15.71 15.10 -14.68
C LEU A 3 15.93 14.88 -16.18
N ASN A 4 16.80 13.94 -16.54
CA ASN A 4 16.86 13.44 -17.91
C ASN A 4 15.63 12.55 -18.15
N ARG A 5 14.64 13.12 -18.84
CA ARG A 5 13.44 12.41 -19.30
C ARG A 5 13.76 11.80 -20.67
N GLU A 6 14.23 10.56 -20.70
CA GLU A 6 14.28 9.78 -21.94
C GLU A 6 12.93 9.09 -22.18
N ALA A 7 12.48 9.15 -23.43
CA ALA A 7 11.14 8.81 -23.88
C ALA A 7 10.76 7.31 -23.80
N ASP A 8 11.68 6.43 -23.39
CA ASP A 8 11.46 4.97 -23.36
C ASP A 8 11.42 4.37 -21.94
N ALA A 9 11.59 5.18 -20.89
CA ALA A 9 11.46 4.72 -19.51
C ALA A 9 10.54 5.65 -18.71
N ASN A 10 9.23 5.56 -18.96
CA ASN A 10 8.20 6.22 -18.13
C ASN A 10 8.12 5.68 -16.70
N VAL A 11 9.14 4.97 -16.20
CA VAL A 11 9.21 4.42 -14.84
C VAL A 11 10.52 4.84 -14.22
N CYS A 12 10.44 5.62 -13.15
CA CYS A 12 11.61 6.03 -12.39
C CYS A 12 11.27 6.22 -10.92
N LYS A 13 12.32 6.16 -10.09
CA LYS A 13 12.27 6.62 -8.72
C LYS A 13 11.81 8.08 -8.66
N ILE A 14 10.86 8.37 -7.77
CA ILE A 14 10.46 9.73 -7.44
C ILE A 14 11.25 10.21 -6.23
N ASP A 15 12.13 11.18 -6.42
CA ASP A 15 12.74 11.96 -5.35
C ASP A 15 12.11 13.36 -5.40
N HIS A 16 11.30 13.77 -4.39
CA HIS A 16 11.00 15.14 -3.90
C HIS A 16 9.69 15.21 -3.07
N LEU A 17 9.62 16.14 -2.10
CA LEU A 17 8.50 16.35 -1.15
C LEU A 17 7.24 16.99 -1.78
N SER A 18 7.38 17.67 -2.92
CA SER A 18 6.25 18.26 -3.67
C SER A 18 5.33 17.21 -4.31
N ASP A 19 5.76 15.95 -4.36
CA ASP A 19 5.05 14.85 -5.00
C ASP A 19 4.10 14.10 -4.05
N ASP A 20 4.06 14.45 -2.75
CA ASP A 20 3.19 13.78 -1.77
C ASP A 20 1.70 13.94 -2.10
N ILE A 21 1.26 15.15 -2.45
CA ILE A 21 -0.14 15.42 -2.80
C ILE A 21 -0.52 14.69 -4.10
N ALA A 22 0.33 14.77 -5.13
CA ALA A 22 0.08 14.11 -6.39
C ALA A 22 0.07 12.58 -6.24
N TRP A 23 1.01 12.05 -5.45
CA TRP A 23 1.10 10.64 -5.13
C TRP A 23 -0.12 10.15 -4.36
N ASP A 24 -0.52 10.85 -3.29
CA ASP A 24 -1.68 10.47 -2.49
C ASP A 24 -2.99 10.64 -3.28
N GLY A 25 -3.06 11.61 -4.18
CA GLY A 25 -4.15 11.73 -5.16
C GLY A 25 -4.23 10.52 -6.09
N PHE A 26 -3.09 10.05 -6.61
CA PHE A 26 -3.02 8.80 -7.36
C PHE A 26 -3.44 7.60 -6.52
N VAL A 27 -2.87 7.42 -5.32
CA VAL A 27 -3.21 6.32 -4.41
C VAL A 27 -4.71 6.30 -4.14
N ALA A 28 -5.33 7.44 -3.85
CA ALA A 28 -6.75 7.54 -3.56
C ALA A 28 -7.64 7.21 -4.78
N SER A 29 -7.17 7.48 -5.99
CA SER A 29 -7.89 7.19 -7.24
C SER A 29 -7.75 5.73 -7.72
N HIS A 30 -6.76 4.98 -7.21
CA HIS A 30 -6.47 3.64 -7.68
C HIS A 30 -7.47 2.61 -7.14
N ALA A 31 -7.90 1.64 -7.95
CA ALA A 31 -8.88 0.63 -7.53
C ALA A 31 -8.41 -0.24 -6.35
N ALA A 32 -7.09 -0.44 -6.23
CA ALA A 32 -6.43 -1.13 -5.11
C ALA A 32 -5.86 -0.15 -4.05
N ALA A 33 -6.44 1.04 -3.92
CA ALA A 33 -6.00 2.05 -2.95
C ALA A 33 -5.84 1.45 -1.55
N HIS A 34 -4.73 1.77 -0.89
CA HIS A 34 -4.52 1.34 0.49
C HIS A 34 -3.69 2.37 1.26
N ILE A 35 -4.09 2.66 2.51
CA ILE A 35 -3.40 3.65 3.37
C ILE A 35 -1.89 3.39 3.49
N LEU A 36 -1.49 2.11 3.48
CA LEU A 36 -0.10 1.66 3.56
C LEU A 36 0.76 2.02 2.35
N GLN A 37 0.16 2.54 1.28
CA GLN A 37 0.85 3.05 0.09
C GLN A 37 0.91 4.59 0.06
N THR A 38 0.34 5.30 1.05
CA THR A 38 0.37 6.77 1.11
C THR A 38 1.71 7.33 1.56
N SER A 39 1.98 8.59 1.19
CA SER A 39 3.14 9.35 1.64
C SER A 39 3.17 9.47 3.18
N GLY A 40 2.01 9.73 3.79
CA GLY A 40 1.84 9.83 5.23
C GLY A 40 2.21 8.54 5.97
N TRP A 41 1.94 7.37 5.36
CA TRP A 41 2.39 6.10 5.91
C TRP A 41 3.91 5.96 5.86
N GLY A 42 4.55 6.32 4.74
CA GLY A 42 6.01 6.39 4.62
C GLY A 42 6.62 7.26 5.72
N ALA A 43 6.16 8.51 5.84
CA ALA A 43 6.60 9.46 6.85
C ALA A 43 6.40 8.94 8.29
N PHE A 44 5.26 8.29 8.57
CA PHE A 44 5.02 7.65 9.85
C PHE A 44 6.05 6.55 10.12
N LYS A 45 6.28 5.65 9.16
CA LYS A 45 7.24 4.54 9.30
C LYS A 45 8.68 5.01 9.45
N SER A 46 9.05 6.13 8.85
CA SER A 46 10.39 6.71 9.02
C SER A 46 10.74 7.09 10.45
N ARG A 47 9.73 7.37 11.27
CA ARG A 47 9.90 7.60 12.71
C ARG A 47 10.25 6.33 13.50
N PHE A 48 10.17 5.15 12.87
CA PHE A 48 10.43 3.84 13.48
C PHE A 48 11.57 3.09 12.79
N GLY A 49 12.57 3.81 12.27
CA GLY A 49 13.79 3.23 11.71
C GLY A 49 13.61 2.59 10.33
N TRP A 50 12.59 3.03 9.58
CA TRP A 50 12.43 2.69 8.17
C TRP A 50 12.90 3.85 7.30
N GLU A 51 13.51 3.56 6.17
CA GLU A 51 13.60 4.52 5.08
C GLU A 51 12.41 4.27 4.14
N CYS A 52 12.04 5.27 3.36
CA CYS A 52 10.97 5.12 2.38
C CYS A 52 11.35 5.76 1.05
N ASP A 53 11.02 5.06 -0.03
CA ASP A 53 11.12 5.53 -1.40
C ASP A 53 9.83 5.24 -2.15
N ARG A 54 9.61 5.92 -3.28
CA ARG A 54 8.50 5.63 -4.19
C ARG A 54 9.01 5.41 -5.60
N VAL A 55 8.36 4.48 -6.28
CA VAL A 55 8.52 4.27 -7.72
C VAL A 55 7.18 4.52 -8.38
N ALA A 56 7.16 5.15 -9.55
CA ALA A 56 5.93 5.29 -10.32
C ALA A 56 6.16 5.17 -11.82
N VAL A 57 5.06 4.91 -12.52
CA VAL A 57 4.91 5.00 -13.96
C VAL A 57 4.09 6.23 -14.28
N TRP A 58 4.52 7.03 -15.26
CA TRP A 58 3.73 8.15 -15.78
C TRP A 58 3.17 7.85 -17.17
N ASP A 59 2.04 8.47 -17.50
CA ASP A 59 1.64 8.62 -18.89
C ASP A 59 2.34 9.81 -19.57
N THR A 60 2.07 9.98 -20.86
CA THR A 60 2.62 11.09 -21.66
C THR A 60 2.11 12.47 -21.22
N ALA A 61 1.02 12.54 -20.46
CA ALA A 61 0.49 13.77 -19.88
C ALA A 61 1.10 14.07 -18.50
N GLY A 62 1.93 13.16 -17.95
CA GLY A 62 2.59 13.31 -16.65
C GLY A 62 1.73 12.90 -15.46
N ALA A 63 0.62 12.17 -15.67
CA ALA A 63 -0.15 11.60 -14.57
C ALA A 63 0.38 10.22 -14.17
N PHE A 64 0.30 9.90 -12.87
CA PHE A 64 0.69 8.59 -12.35
C PHE A 64 -0.30 7.51 -12.82
N GLN A 65 0.23 6.43 -13.41
CA GLN A 65 -0.54 5.29 -13.92
C GLN A 65 -0.39 4.05 -13.03
N ALA A 66 0.76 3.91 -12.38
CA ALA A 66 1.07 2.80 -11.49
C ALA A 66 2.24 3.17 -10.58
N GLY A 67 2.45 2.44 -9.48
CA GLY A 67 3.60 2.69 -8.62
C GLY A 67 3.61 1.88 -7.33
N SER A 68 4.59 2.14 -6.48
CA SER A 68 4.66 1.55 -5.15
C SER A 68 5.42 2.44 -4.16
N LEU A 69 4.92 2.52 -2.93
CA LEU A 69 5.71 2.89 -1.76
C LEU A 69 6.56 1.69 -1.33
N LEU A 70 7.87 1.90 -1.25
CA LEU A 70 8.86 0.97 -0.72
C LEU A 70 9.29 1.41 0.67
N LEU A 71 9.11 0.54 1.65
CA LEU A 71 9.68 0.69 2.99
C LEU A 71 10.96 -0.14 3.08
N LEU A 72 12.06 0.49 3.47
CA LEU A 72 13.37 -0.13 3.55
C LEU A 72 13.82 -0.20 5.01
N ARG A 73 14.32 -1.36 5.44
CA ARG A 73 14.82 -1.55 6.80
C ARG A 73 16.09 -2.37 6.81
N ARG A 74 17.12 -1.81 7.43
CA ARG A 74 18.34 -2.55 7.77
C ARG A 74 18.03 -3.50 8.93
N LEU A 75 18.19 -4.80 8.71
CA LEU A 75 17.86 -5.84 9.70
C LEU A 75 19.04 -6.16 10.62
N LEU A 76 20.27 -6.13 10.10
CA LEU A 76 21.48 -6.42 10.87
C LEU A 76 22.63 -5.52 10.39
N ASP A 77 23.41 -5.02 11.34
CA ASP A 77 24.63 -4.26 11.10
C ASP A 77 25.86 -5.16 11.32
N VAL A 78 26.06 -6.13 10.42
CA VAL A 78 27.24 -7.00 10.45
C VAL A 78 28.31 -6.44 9.52
N LYS A 79 29.56 -6.43 10.02
CA LYS A 79 30.77 -5.79 9.43
C LYS A 79 31.12 -6.19 7.99
N ALA A 80 30.38 -7.10 7.34
CA ALA A 80 30.66 -7.58 5.99
C ALA A 80 29.52 -7.39 4.96
N ALA A 81 28.28 -7.14 5.38
CA ALA A 81 27.15 -6.77 4.50
C ALA A 81 25.93 -6.34 5.31
N ALA A 82 25.36 -5.17 5.04
CA ALA A 82 24.07 -4.79 5.61
C ALA A 82 22.96 -5.66 4.99
N LEU A 83 22.22 -6.41 5.82
CA LEU A 83 21.03 -7.14 5.36
C LEU A 83 19.85 -6.17 5.35
N THR A 84 19.62 -5.50 4.22
CA THR A 84 18.45 -4.62 4.05
C THR A 84 17.27 -5.42 3.48
N MET A 85 16.07 -5.14 3.98
CA MET A 85 14.81 -5.62 3.43
C MET A 85 14.05 -4.45 2.82
N ALA A 86 13.60 -4.60 1.57
CA ALA A 86 12.61 -3.73 0.96
C ALA A 86 11.23 -4.39 1.07
N TYR A 87 10.21 -3.60 1.40
CA TYR A 87 8.86 -4.08 1.62
C TYR A 87 7.83 -3.12 1.03
N ALA A 88 6.94 -3.63 0.17
CA ALA A 88 5.77 -2.92 -0.34
C ALA A 88 4.49 -3.48 0.31
N PRO A 89 4.04 -2.93 1.46
CA PRO A 89 2.80 -3.37 2.09
C PRO A 89 1.59 -2.98 1.22
N LYS A 90 0.76 -3.95 0.83
CA LYS A 90 -0.44 -3.72 0.01
C LYS A 90 -0.17 -3.13 -1.38
N GLY A 91 1.10 -3.02 -1.77
CA GLY A 91 1.55 -2.63 -3.10
C GLY A 91 2.16 -3.80 -3.89
N PRO A 92 2.57 -3.56 -5.14
CA PRO A 92 2.44 -2.28 -5.84
C PRO A 92 1.00 -2.00 -6.28
N LEU A 93 0.70 -0.72 -6.52
CA LEU A 93 -0.54 -0.23 -7.14
C LEU A 93 -0.37 -0.30 -8.66
N VAL A 94 -0.79 -1.42 -9.25
CA VAL A 94 -0.70 -1.72 -10.68
C VAL A 94 -2.01 -2.32 -11.19
N ASN A 95 -2.22 -2.27 -12.50
CA ASN A 95 -3.15 -3.14 -13.18
C ASN A 95 -2.51 -4.52 -13.40
N TRP A 96 -2.92 -5.52 -12.60
CA TRP A 96 -2.39 -6.89 -12.70
C TRP A 96 -2.77 -7.64 -13.99
N ASP A 97 -3.62 -7.07 -14.86
CA ASP A 97 -3.89 -7.58 -16.20
C ASP A 97 -2.96 -6.98 -17.27
N ASP A 98 -2.25 -5.89 -16.98
CA ASP A 98 -1.25 -5.26 -17.84
C ASP A 98 0.16 -5.77 -17.47
N ALA A 99 0.58 -6.85 -18.12
CA ALA A 99 1.85 -7.50 -17.84
C ALA A 99 3.07 -6.57 -18.04
N ASP A 100 3.01 -5.65 -19.01
CA ASP A 100 4.11 -4.73 -19.31
C ASP A 100 4.21 -3.63 -18.27
N GLN A 101 3.08 -3.06 -17.82
CA GLN A 101 3.05 -2.12 -16.69
C GLN A 101 3.58 -2.78 -15.41
N VAL A 102 3.10 -3.98 -15.08
CA VAL A 102 3.55 -4.72 -13.89
C VAL A 102 5.06 -4.99 -13.96
N GLN A 103 5.55 -5.47 -15.11
CA GLN A 103 6.97 -5.78 -15.28
C GLN A 103 7.85 -4.53 -15.11
N ARG A 104 7.46 -3.38 -15.69
CA ARG A 104 8.22 -2.13 -15.54
C ARG A 104 8.27 -1.66 -14.08
N VAL A 105 7.13 -1.70 -13.37
CA VAL A 105 7.08 -1.32 -11.94
C VAL A 105 7.94 -2.26 -11.09
N LEU A 106 7.80 -3.57 -11.24
CA LEU A 106 8.58 -4.54 -10.46
C LEU A 106 10.08 -4.46 -10.76
N ALA A 107 10.46 -4.20 -12.02
CA ALA A 107 11.86 -3.99 -12.40
C ALA A 107 12.44 -2.74 -11.70
N GLU A 108 11.68 -1.65 -11.65
CA GLU A 108 12.12 -0.42 -10.97
C GLU A 108 12.14 -0.60 -9.44
N MET A 109 11.15 -1.27 -8.86
CA MET A 109 11.17 -1.64 -7.44
C MET A 109 12.42 -2.45 -7.09
N ALA A 110 12.77 -3.42 -7.93
CA ALA A 110 13.99 -4.22 -7.76
C ALA A 110 15.26 -3.37 -7.92
N ARG A 111 15.30 -2.44 -8.88
CA ARG A 111 16.42 -1.51 -9.08
C ARG A 111 16.64 -0.62 -7.86
N VAL A 112 15.59 0.03 -7.36
CA VAL A 112 15.63 0.88 -6.15
C VAL A 112 16.01 0.04 -4.92
N SER A 113 15.45 -1.15 -4.77
CA SER A 113 15.80 -2.07 -3.68
C SER A 113 17.30 -2.41 -3.68
N ARG A 114 17.90 -2.67 -4.86
CA ARG A 114 19.34 -2.96 -4.99
C ARG A 114 20.22 -1.76 -4.67
N ILE A 115 19.82 -0.54 -5.03
CA ILE A 115 20.55 0.70 -4.68
C ILE A 115 20.70 0.80 -3.15
N HIS A 116 19.67 0.40 -2.42
CA HIS A 116 19.67 0.38 -0.95
C HIS A 116 20.28 -0.89 -0.33
N GLY A 117 20.93 -1.73 -1.13
CA GLY A 117 21.53 -2.98 -0.67
C GLY A 117 20.52 -4.01 -0.16
N ALA A 118 19.25 -3.91 -0.58
CA ALA A 118 18.24 -4.87 -0.15
C ALA A 118 18.48 -6.24 -0.78
N SER A 119 18.60 -7.27 0.06
CA SER A 119 18.75 -8.66 -0.36
C SER A 119 17.40 -9.31 -0.66
N VAL A 120 16.31 -8.75 -0.13
CA VAL A 120 14.94 -9.21 -0.32
C VAL A 120 14.03 -8.02 -0.61
N LEU A 121 13.24 -8.15 -1.67
CA LEU A 121 12.05 -7.33 -1.91
C LEU A 121 10.81 -8.18 -1.63
N LYS A 122 10.05 -7.80 -0.61
CA LYS A 122 8.78 -8.43 -0.26
C LYS A 122 7.61 -7.55 -0.69
N ILE A 123 6.60 -8.16 -1.29
CA ILE A 123 5.34 -7.50 -1.61
C ILE A 123 4.18 -8.29 -1.02
N GLU A 124 3.11 -7.60 -0.62
CA GLU A 124 1.87 -8.21 -0.17
C GLU A 124 0.70 -7.45 -0.80
N PRO A 125 0.49 -7.55 -2.14
CA PRO A 125 -0.51 -6.76 -2.84
C PRO A 125 -1.92 -7.07 -2.33
N ASP A 126 -2.82 -6.10 -2.43
CA ASP A 126 -4.24 -6.31 -2.09
C ASP A 126 -4.98 -7.05 -3.21
N LEU A 127 -4.52 -8.27 -3.49
CA LEU A 127 -4.97 -9.11 -4.59
C LEU A 127 -5.58 -10.41 -4.02
N PRO A 128 -6.82 -10.78 -4.40
CA PRO A 128 -7.44 -12.03 -3.93
C PRO A 128 -6.58 -13.26 -4.25
N ASP A 129 -6.49 -14.22 -3.33
CA ASP A 129 -5.64 -15.39 -3.48
C ASP A 129 -6.26 -16.49 -4.38
N THR A 130 -6.31 -16.21 -5.69
CA THR A 130 -6.80 -17.14 -6.71
C THR A 130 -5.65 -17.85 -7.43
N SER A 131 -5.91 -19.01 -8.06
CA SER A 131 -4.91 -19.71 -8.88
C SER A 131 -4.38 -18.84 -10.02
N ALA A 132 -5.25 -18.05 -10.66
CA ALA A 132 -4.89 -17.12 -11.71
C ALA A 132 -3.93 -16.04 -11.21
N HIS A 133 -4.23 -15.40 -10.07
CA HIS A 133 -3.38 -14.37 -9.48
C HIS A 133 -2.02 -14.93 -9.04
N ARG A 134 -1.99 -16.12 -8.43
CA ARG A 134 -0.72 -16.78 -8.08
C ARG A 134 0.14 -17.04 -9.33
N ALA A 135 -0.46 -17.51 -10.42
CA ALA A 135 0.25 -17.73 -11.68
C ALA A 135 0.82 -16.43 -12.27
N ARG A 136 0.08 -15.31 -12.20
CA ARG A 136 0.58 -13.99 -12.61
C ARG A 136 1.80 -13.56 -11.79
N LEU A 137 1.73 -13.65 -10.47
CA LEU A 137 2.85 -13.32 -9.58
C LEU A 137 4.09 -14.18 -9.92
N TRP A 138 3.91 -15.49 -10.17
CA TRP A 138 5.01 -16.39 -10.53
C TRP A 138 5.70 -16.03 -11.85
N ARG A 139 4.94 -15.57 -12.85
CA ARG A 139 5.47 -15.12 -14.16
C ARG A 139 6.42 -13.93 -14.02
N HIS A 140 6.18 -13.05 -13.05
CA HIS A 140 7.08 -11.94 -12.72
C HIS A 140 8.22 -12.32 -11.75
N GLY A 141 8.48 -13.61 -11.56
CA GLY A 141 9.58 -14.08 -10.71
C GLY A 141 9.31 -14.03 -9.20
N LEU A 142 8.11 -13.62 -8.78
CA LEU A 142 7.74 -13.60 -7.37
C LEU A 142 7.48 -15.01 -6.85
N ARG A 143 7.79 -15.25 -5.58
CA ARG A 143 7.57 -16.54 -4.92
C ARG A 143 6.82 -16.33 -3.60
N PRO A 144 5.93 -17.25 -3.21
CA PRO A 144 5.24 -17.15 -1.93
C PRO A 144 6.24 -17.12 -0.77
N SER A 145 6.00 -16.23 0.19
CA SER A 145 6.73 -16.21 1.45
C SER A 145 5.99 -17.06 2.48
N ALA A 146 6.71 -17.84 3.29
CA ALA A 146 6.11 -18.60 4.40
C ALA A 146 5.59 -17.68 5.52
N GLN A 147 6.12 -16.46 5.61
CA GLN A 147 5.69 -15.45 6.57
C GLN A 147 4.77 -14.44 5.90
N THR A 148 3.73 -14.01 6.61
CA THR A 148 2.89 -12.87 6.23
C THR A 148 2.97 -11.78 7.28
N ILE A 149 3.14 -10.53 6.84
CA ILE A 149 3.13 -9.35 7.71
C ILE A 149 1.71 -8.82 7.83
N GLN A 150 0.99 -8.70 6.69
CA GLN A 150 -0.43 -8.34 6.70
C GLN A 150 -1.35 -9.54 6.97
N PRO A 151 -2.52 -9.32 7.58
CA PRO A 151 -3.60 -10.31 7.60
C PRO A 151 -4.00 -10.74 6.19
N ARG A 152 -4.24 -12.05 6.00
CA ARG A 152 -4.63 -12.63 4.69
C ARG A 152 -6.14 -12.59 4.43
N SER A 153 -6.94 -12.28 5.44
CA SER A 153 -8.39 -12.25 5.33
C SER A 153 -8.93 -11.01 6.02
N THR A 154 -9.75 -10.26 5.28
CA THR A 154 -10.38 -9.02 5.73
C THR A 154 -11.88 -9.17 5.54
N ILE A 155 -12.66 -8.73 6.54
CA ILE A 155 -14.12 -8.61 6.39
C ILE A 155 -14.37 -7.19 5.87
N LEU A 156 -14.89 -7.09 4.65
CA LEU A 156 -15.29 -5.83 4.04
C LEU A 156 -16.79 -5.69 4.16
N LEU A 157 -17.24 -4.54 4.67
CA LEU A 157 -18.64 -4.14 4.70
C LEU A 157 -18.82 -3.03 3.67
N ASP A 158 -19.76 -3.23 2.75
CA ASP A 158 -20.17 -2.19 1.81
C ASP A 158 -21.01 -1.14 2.56
N ILE A 159 -20.53 0.10 2.54
CA ILE A 159 -21.16 1.26 3.18
C ILE A 159 -21.53 2.35 2.16
N SER A 160 -21.64 2.00 0.88
CA SER A 160 -21.97 2.94 -0.20
C SER A 160 -23.45 3.35 -0.22
N GLY A 161 -24.32 2.59 0.44
CA GLY A 161 -25.75 2.88 0.59
C GLY A 161 -26.05 3.88 1.71
N ASP A 162 -27.33 4.21 1.86
CA ASP A 162 -27.81 4.98 3.02
C ASP A 162 -27.83 4.14 4.31
N ASP A 163 -28.04 4.80 5.46
CA ASP A 163 -28.06 4.16 6.77
C ASP A 163 -29.04 2.98 6.86
N ASP A 164 -30.21 3.10 6.23
CA ASP A 164 -31.23 2.05 6.25
C ASP A 164 -30.81 0.84 5.41
N GLN A 165 -30.24 1.07 4.23
CA GLN A 165 -29.67 0.03 3.36
C GLN A 165 -28.53 -0.71 4.06
N ILE A 166 -27.60 0.03 4.68
CA ILE A 166 -26.46 -0.53 5.43
C ILE A 166 -26.98 -1.37 6.60
N LEU A 167 -27.94 -0.85 7.37
CA LEU A 167 -28.52 -1.59 8.50
C LEU A 167 -29.24 -2.85 8.02
N GLN A 168 -30.03 -2.78 6.94
CA GLN A 168 -30.76 -3.93 6.42
C GLN A 168 -29.84 -5.06 5.95
N ALA A 169 -28.66 -4.75 5.41
CA ALA A 169 -27.66 -5.74 5.03
C ALA A 169 -27.03 -6.46 6.24
N MET A 170 -27.12 -5.91 7.45
CA MET A 170 -26.59 -6.56 8.67
C MET A 170 -27.45 -7.75 9.12
N LYS A 171 -26.87 -8.65 9.91
CA LYS A 171 -27.64 -9.70 10.61
C LYS A 171 -28.62 -9.08 11.62
N SER A 172 -29.79 -9.71 11.82
CA SER A 172 -30.84 -9.21 12.73
C SER A 172 -30.34 -8.92 14.15
N LYS A 173 -29.42 -9.75 14.68
CA LYS A 173 -28.81 -9.55 16.01
C LYS A 173 -28.00 -8.25 16.08
N TRP A 174 -27.30 -7.87 15.01
CA TRP A 174 -26.49 -6.65 14.97
C TRP A 174 -27.39 -5.42 14.95
N ARG A 175 -28.43 -5.40 14.11
CA ARG A 175 -29.45 -4.33 14.11
C ARG A 175 -30.10 -4.16 15.49
N TYR A 176 -30.44 -5.28 16.15
CA TYR A 176 -31.00 -5.25 17.49
C TYR A 176 -30.03 -4.61 18.51
N ASN A 177 -28.75 -4.97 18.48
CA ASN A 177 -27.73 -4.44 19.39
C ASN A 177 -27.49 -2.93 19.18
N ILE A 178 -27.47 -2.47 17.93
CA ILE A 178 -27.35 -1.03 17.61
C ILE A 178 -28.51 -0.25 18.25
N ARG A 179 -29.76 -0.71 18.06
CA ARG A 179 -30.94 -0.08 18.70
C ARG A 179 -30.90 -0.18 20.22
N LEU A 180 -30.37 -1.28 20.76
CA LEU A 180 -30.22 -1.46 22.21
C LEU A 180 -29.22 -0.46 22.79
N ALA A 181 -28.10 -0.19 22.11
CA ALA A 181 -27.13 0.82 22.54
C ALA A 181 -27.78 2.21 22.63
N GLY A 182 -28.60 2.58 21.63
CA GLY A 182 -29.39 3.82 21.67
C GLY A 182 -30.38 3.88 22.85
N ARG A 183 -31.10 2.79 23.14
CA ARG A 183 -31.98 2.71 24.32
C ARG A 183 -31.23 2.76 25.66
N LYS A 184 -29.94 2.43 25.66
CA LYS A 184 -29.04 2.54 26.81
C LYS A 184 -28.31 3.87 26.87
N GLU A 185 -28.74 4.86 26.07
CA GLU A 185 -28.20 6.21 26.05
C GLU A 185 -26.69 6.28 25.75
N VAL A 186 -26.17 5.27 25.04
CA VAL A 186 -24.78 5.29 24.57
C VAL A 186 -24.65 6.35 23.49
N THR A 187 -23.69 7.26 23.67
CA THR A 187 -23.37 8.33 22.72
C THR A 187 -21.98 8.14 22.13
N VAL A 188 -21.77 8.68 20.92
CA VAL A 188 -20.49 8.66 20.21
C VAL A 188 -20.11 10.10 19.87
N ARG A 189 -18.84 10.43 20.07
CA ARG A 189 -18.24 11.71 19.67
C ARG A 189 -16.93 11.47 18.94
N GLN A 190 -16.51 12.42 18.11
CA GLN A 190 -15.16 12.40 17.55
C GLN A 190 -14.13 12.58 18.67
N GLY A 191 -13.13 11.70 18.70
CA GLY A 191 -12.01 11.80 19.63
C GLY A 191 -11.01 12.88 19.21
N ALA A 192 -10.35 13.48 20.19
CA ALA A 192 -9.25 14.42 20.04
C ALA A 192 -7.96 13.82 20.61
N ARG A 193 -6.82 14.48 20.36
CA ARG A 193 -5.50 14.02 20.86
C ARG A 193 -5.46 13.82 22.37
N GLY A 194 -6.20 14.63 23.14
CA GLY A 194 -6.28 14.50 24.60
C GLY A 194 -6.93 13.20 25.07
N ASP A 195 -7.78 12.58 24.25
CA ASP A 195 -8.45 11.32 24.58
C ASP A 195 -7.52 10.10 24.44
N MET A 196 -6.31 10.25 23.87
CA MET A 196 -5.41 9.11 23.59
C MET A 196 -5.01 8.30 24.83
N ALA A 197 -5.02 8.90 26.02
CA ALA A 197 -4.71 8.17 27.26
C ALA A 197 -5.83 7.22 27.71
N GLU A 198 -7.04 7.39 27.17
CA GLU A 198 -8.22 6.61 27.52
C GLU A 198 -8.49 5.42 26.56
N PHE A 199 -7.74 5.32 25.46
CA PHE A 199 -7.83 4.27 24.43
C PHE A 199 -6.68 3.25 24.53
#